data_AF-A0A1B9RWG0-F1
#
_entry.id   AF-A0A1B9RWG0-F1
#
_cell.length_a   1.000
_cell.length_b   1.000
_cell.length_c   1.000
_cell.angle_alpha   90.00
_cell.angle_beta   90.00
_cell.angle_gamma   90.00
#
_symmetry.space_group_name_H-M   'P 1'
#
loop_
_entity.id
_entity.type
_entity.pdbx_description
1 polymer ?
#
loop_
_entity_poly.entity_id
_entity_poly.type
_entity_poly.pdbx_seq_one_letter_code
_entity_poly.pdbx_strand_id
1 'polypeptide(L)'
;MELSQIATLRRVLEAFCYHHELTFSDPPAISAARELMRFADEGENDPVILARRLDEVMRASHHRRPPAQRPMPFSSASAPRQ
;
A
#
# COMPACT_ATOMS: atom_id res chain seq x y z
N MET A 1 8.31 11.06 -20.18
CA MET A 1 7.03 11.13 -19.45
C MET A 1 6.27 12.34 -19.98
N GLU A 2 5.08 12.14 -20.57
CA GLU A 2 4.23 13.25 -21.02
C GLU A 2 3.49 13.89 -19.83
N LEU A 3 3.19 15.19 -19.92
CA LEU A 3 2.39 15.91 -18.90
C LEU A 3 0.98 15.30 -18.72
N SER A 4 0.42 14.72 -19.78
CA SER A 4 -0.86 14.00 -19.78
C SER A 4 -0.83 12.79 -18.83
N GLN A 5 0.26 12.03 -18.83
CA GLN A 5 0.47 10.85 -18.00
C GLN A 5 0.53 11.22 -16.51
N ILE A 6 1.22 12.31 -16.17
CA ILE A 6 1.29 12.83 -14.78
C ILE A 6 -0.11 13.22 -14.28
N ALA A 7 -0.92 13.87 -15.13
CA ALA A 7 -2.29 14.23 -14.79
C ALA A 7 -3.18 13.00 -14.56
N THR A 8 -3.02 11.95 -15.36
CA THR A 8 -3.71 10.67 -15.20
C THR A 8 -3.35 10.02 -13.87
N LEU A 9 -2.05 9.87 -13.56
CA LEU A 9 -1.59 9.25 -12.32
C LEU A 9 -2.08 10.01 -11.09
N ARG A 10 -2.05 11.34 -11.15
CA ARG A 10 -2.56 12.19 -10.07
C ARG A 10 -4.06 11.99 -9.85
N ARG A 11 -4.87 11.94 -10.91
CA ARG A 11 -6.32 11.69 -10.79
C ARG A 11 -6.62 10.33 -10.18
N VAL A 12 -5.89 9.29 -10.58
CA VAL A 12 -6.08 7.95 -10.02
C VAL A 12 -5.70 7.93 -8.53
N LEU A 13 -4.59 8.57 -8.16
CA LEU A 13 -4.18 8.67 -6.76
C LEU A 13 -5.18 9.50 -5.93
N GLU A 14 -5.70 10.60 -6.46
CA GLU A 14 -6.75 11.42 -5.84
C GLU A 14 -8.00 10.60 -5.54
N ALA A 15 -8.47 9.83 -6.54
CA ALA A 15 -9.61 8.95 -6.39
C ALA A 15 -9.35 7.87 -5.34
N PHE A 16 -8.19 7.21 -5.38
CA PHE A 16 -7.81 6.21 -4.38
C PHE A 16 -7.83 6.80 -2.96
N CYS A 17 -7.18 7.94 -2.75
CA CYS A 17 -7.16 8.61 -1.45
C CYS A 17 -8.57 8.97 -0.97
N TYR A 18 -9.42 9.51 -1.86
CA TYR A 18 -10.81 9.85 -1.54
C TYR A 18 -11.64 8.63 -1.13
N HIS A 19 -11.51 7.52 -1.86
CA HIS A 19 -12.26 6.28 -1.59
C HIS A 19 -11.86 5.61 -0.28
N HIS A 20 -10.62 5.81 0.16
CA HIS A 20 -10.06 5.20 1.37
C HIS A 20 -9.95 6.16 2.56
N GLU A 21 -10.49 7.37 2.45
CA GLU A 21 -10.42 8.42 3.48
C GLU A 21 -8.98 8.75 3.89
N LEU A 22 -8.06 8.76 2.92
CA LEU A 22 -6.64 9.03 3.10
C LEU A 22 -6.28 10.44 2.64
N THR A 23 -5.22 10.97 3.24
CA THR A 23 -4.47 12.13 2.76
C THR A 23 -3.22 11.66 2.00
N PHE A 24 -2.68 12.49 1.10
CA PHE A 24 -1.46 12.16 0.36
C PHE A 24 -0.22 11.94 1.24
N SER A 25 -0.24 12.48 2.46
CA SER A 25 0.83 12.32 3.42
C SER A 25 0.77 10.98 4.15
N ASP A 26 -0.34 10.24 4.03
CA ASP A 26 -0.49 8.96 4.71
C ASP A 26 0.40 7.89 4.07
N PRO A 27 1.02 7.00 4.89
CA PRO A 27 1.88 5.94 4.38
C PRO A 27 1.24 5.07 3.28
N PRO A 28 -0.05 4.67 3.35
CA PRO A 28 -0.70 3.92 2.28
C PRO A 28 -0.83 4.71 0.97
N ALA A 29 -1.06 6.03 1.05
CA ALA A 29 -1.12 6.89 -0.14
C ALA A 29 0.26 7.04 -0.80
N ILE A 30 1.32 7.13 0.00
CA ILE A 30 2.70 7.16 -0.51
C ILE A 30 3.06 5.83 -1.19
N SER A 31 2.67 4.69 -0.60
CA SER A 31 2.84 3.38 -1.22
C SER A 31 2.04 3.26 -2.53
N ALA A 32 0.79 3.71 -2.53
CA ALA A 32 -0.05 3.72 -3.71
C ALA A 32 0.55 4.56 -4.86
N ALA A 33 1.11 5.73 -4.55
CA ALA A 33 1.80 6.57 -5.52
C ALA A 33 3.01 5.87 -6.15
N ARG A 34 3.78 5.09 -5.38
CA ARG A 34 4.92 4.33 -5.91
C ARG A 34 4.49 3.22 -6.86
N GLU A 35 3.43 2.48 -6.52
CA GLU A 35 2.90 1.44 -7.40
C GLU A 35 2.34 2.06 -8.70
N LEU A 36 1.66 3.21 -8.63
CA LEU A 36 1.19 3.93 -9.82
C LEU A 36 2.35 4.34 -10.73
N MET A 37 3.44 4.89 -10.19
CA MET A 37 4.62 5.22 -10.99
C MET A 37 5.23 3.98 -11.65
N ARG A 38 5.29 2.85 -10.92
CA ARG A 38 5.77 1.58 -11.46
C ARG A 38 4.89 1.08 -12.62
N PHE A 39 3.57 1.12 -12.49
CA PHE A 39 2.67 0.71 -13.58
C PHE A 39 2.84 1.61 -14.81
N ALA A 40 3.05 2.91 -14.60
CA ALA A 40 3.33 3.85 -15.68
C ALA A 40 4.65 3.54 -16.40
N ASP A 41 5.69 3.15 -15.66
CA ASP A 41 6.97 2.70 -16.22
C ASP A 41 6.85 1.35 -16.98
N GLU A 42 5.92 0.47 -16.57
CA GLU A 42 5.56 -0.76 -17.29
C GLU A 42 4.78 -0.48 -18.60
N GLY A 43 4.41 0.79 -18.85
CA GLY A 43 3.69 1.24 -20.05
C GLY A 43 2.17 1.35 -19.85
N GLU A 44 1.65 1.09 -18.65
CA GLU A 44 0.24 1.25 -18.35
C GLU A 44 -0.12 2.73 -18.27
N ASN A 45 -1.15 3.13 -19.01
CA ASN A 45 -1.58 4.53 -19.10
C ASN A 45 -3.10 4.68 -18.98
N ASP A 46 -3.84 3.57 -18.96
CA ASP A 46 -5.28 3.61 -18.81
C ASP A 46 -5.65 3.85 -17.33
N PRO A 47 -6.39 4.94 -17.02
CA PRO A 47 -6.74 5.27 -15.64
C PRO A 47 -7.59 4.19 -14.95
N VAL A 48 -8.43 3.47 -15.70
CA VAL A 48 -9.30 2.41 -15.17
C VAL A 48 -8.46 1.19 -14.81
N ILE A 49 -7.50 0.82 -15.66
CA ILE A 49 -6.59 -0.30 -15.39
C ILE A 49 -5.67 0.04 -14.22
N LEU A 50 -5.12 1.25 -14.18
CA LEU A 50 -4.29 1.75 -13.07
C LEU A 50 -5.05 1.68 -11.74
N ALA A 51 -6.27 2.20 -11.68
CA ALA A 51 -7.08 2.16 -10.46
C ALA A 51 -7.34 0.72 -9.99
N ARG A 52 -7.72 -0.18 -10.91
CA ARG A 52 -8.01 -1.58 -10.57
C ARG A 52 -6.77 -2.31 -10.05
N ARG A 53 -5.63 -2.20 -10.74
CA ARG A 53 -4.37 -2.85 -10.32
C ARG A 53 -3.88 -2.27 -8.99
N LEU A 54 -4.03 -0.96 -8.78
CA LEU A 54 -3.66 -0.30 -7.53
C LEU A 54 -4.45 -0.87 -6.35
N ASP A 55 -5.77 -0.98 -6.47
CA ASP A 55 -6.63 -1.55 -5.42
C ASP A 55 -6.27 -3.01 -5.13
N GLU A 56 -6.02 -3.82 -6.16
CA GLU A 56 -5.60 -5.21 -6.02
C GLU A 56 -4.28 -5.35 -5.25
N VAL A 57 -3.26 -4.56 -5.62
CA VAL A 57 -1.94 -4.59 -4.98
C VAL A 57 -2.00 -4.07 -3.55
N MET A 58 -2.69 -2.95 -3.31
CA MET A 58 -2.83 -2.39 -1.98
C MET A 58 -3.59 -3.35 -1.06
N ARG A 59 -4.68 -3.97 -1.55
CA ARG A 59 -5.41 -5.00 -0.80
C ARG A 59 -4.54 -6.21 -0.48
N ALA A 60 -3.77 -6.74 -1.44
CA ALA A 60 -2.87 -7.86 -1.21
C ALA A 60 -1.76 -7.51 -0.18
N SER A 61 -1.27 -6.28 -0.21
CA SER A 61 -0.25 -5.77 0.73
C SER A 61 -0.78 -5.72 2.16
N HIS A 62 -2.04 -5.31 2.35
CA HIS A 62 -2.71 -5.33 3.65
C HIS A 62 -2.90 -6.75 4.21
N HIS A 63 -3.16 -7.74 3.35
CA HIS A 63 -3.33 -9.14 3.77
C HIS A 63 -2.02 -9.83 4.12
N ARG A 64 -0.88 -9.28 3.70
CA ARG A 64 0.46 -9.81 4.02
C ARG A 64 1.00 -9.36 5.37
N ARG A 65 0.30 -8.48 6.10
CA ARG A 65 0.68 -8.14 7.47
C ARG A 65 0.42 -9.39 8.33
N PRO A 66 1.45 -10.07 8.86
CA PRO A 66 1.22 -11.15 9.81
C PRO A 66 0.37 -10.55 10.94
N PRO A 67 -0.64 -11.26 11.47
CA PRO A 67 -1.27 -10.82 12.70
C PRO A 67 -0.12 -10.61 13.69
N ALA A 68 -0.04 -9.38 14.23
CA ALA A 68 0.94 -9.02 15.23
C ALA A 68 0.98 -10.18 16.24
N GLN A 69 2.11 -10.89 16.27
CA GLN A 69 2.34 -11.94 17.24
C GLN A 69 2.14 -11.27 18.59
N ARG A 70 1.02 -11.60 19.26
CA ARG A 70 0.79 -11.18 20.65
C ARG A 70 2.08 -11.54 21.39
N PRO A 71 2.77 -10.57 22.03
CA PRO A 71 3.78 -10.96 22.99
C PRO A 71 3.02 -11.72 24.08
N MET A 72 3.19 -13.05 24.10
CA MET A 72 2.73 -13.87 25.21
C MET A 72 3.44 -13.33 26.47
N PRO A 73 2.70 -12.86 27.48
CA PRO A 73 3.30 -12.47 28.73
C PRO A 73 3.71 -13.73 29.50
N PHE A 74 4.98 -13.75 29.91
CA PHE A 74 5.51 -14.44 31.09
C PHE A 74 5.13 -15.90 31.33
N SER A 75 6.12 -16.78 31.18
CA SER A 75 6.35 -17.79 32.22
C SER A 75 7.76 -17.63 32.77
N SER A 76 7.77 -17.22 34.04
CA SER A 76 8.91 -17.05 34.91
C SER A 76 9.88 -18.22 34.89
N ALA A 77 11.15 -17.85 35.07
CA ALA A 77 12.16 -18.51 35.87
C ALA A 77 11.78 -19.86 36.48
N SER A 78 12.60 -20.88 36.22
CA SER A 78 13.06 -21.84 37.22
C SER A 78 14.27 -22.59 36.67
N ALA A 79 15.46 -22.02 36.87
CA ALA A 79 16.59 -22.88 37.21
C ALA A 79 16.32 -23.44 38.61
N PRO A 80 16.63 -24.71 38.84
CA PRO A 80 17.61 -24.94 39.88
C PRO A 80 18.70 -25.92 39.48
N ARG A 81 19.86 -25.66 40.07
CA ARG A 81 21.06 -26.51 40.17
C ARG A 81 20.68 -27.93 40.63
N GLN A 82 21.34 -28.95 40.06
CA GLN A 82 22.32 -29.79 40.75
C GLN A 82 23.13 -30.61 39.74
#